data_AF-A0A1V6K7R2-F1
#
_entry.id   AF-A0A1V6K7R2-F1
#
_cell.length_a   1.000
_cell.length_b   1.000
_cell.length_c   1.000
_cell.angle_alpha   90.00
_cell.angle_beta   90.00
_cell.angle_gamma   90.00
#
_symmetry.space_group_name_H-M   'P 1'
#
loop_
_entity.id
_entity.type
_entity.pdbx_description
1 polymer ?
#
loop_
_entity_poly.entity_id
_entity_poly.type
_entity_poly.pdbx_seq_one_letter_code
_entity_poly.pdbx_strand_id
1 'polypeptide(L)'
;MEADGYSLDDKRTFIDGKGDIPDIIEQFRARRERDPTDRKAKCFFVPTAEIRENNYDLSISRYKEIEYEEVEYEAPEVIIEKIQALESQIQQNLNELKGMLKESKQVSR
;
A
#
# COMPACT_ATOMS: atom_id res chain seq x y z
N MET A 1 2.00 4.93 14.97
CA MET A 1 3.46 4.85 14.73
C MET A 1 3.65 4.08 13.44
N GLU A 2 4.35 4.68 12.49
CA GLU A 2 4.67 4.14 11.16
C GLU A 2 6.16 3.81 11.06
N ALA A 3 7.03 4.67 11.59
CA ALA A 3 8.47 4.42 11.67
C ALA A 3 9.05 4.79 13.03
N ASP A 4 9.95 3.98 13.56
CA ASP A 4 10.68 4.21 14.80
C ASP A 4 12.11 4.75 14.58
N GLY A 5 12.51 4.94 13.32
CA GLY A 5 13.86 5.38 12.94
C GLY A 5 14.85 4.23 12.72
N TYR A 6 14.37 2.98 12.71
CA TYR A 6 15.14 1.79 12.38
C TYR A 6 14.64 1.14 11.08
N SER A 7 15.45 0.26 10.49
CA SER A 7 15.01 -0.56 9.36
C SER A 7 13.86 -1.48 9.77
N LEU A 8 12.96 -1.75 8.81
CA LEU A 8 11.84 -2.67 8.97
C LEU A 8 12.23 -4.15 8.81
N ASP A 9 13.51 -4.42 8.50
CA ASP A 9 14.05 -5.78 8.46
C ASP A 9 14.48 -6.27 9.86
N ASP A 10 14.73 -7.57 9.98
CA ASP A 10 15.13 -8.21 11.24
C ASP A 10 16.39 -7.60 11.87
N LYS A 11 17.23 -6.95 11.08
CA LYS A 11 18.49 -6.37 11.55
C LYS A 11 18.25 -5.09 12.34
N ARG A 12 17.08 -4.44 12.19
CA ARG A 12 16.70 -3.21 12.91
C ARG A 12 17.88 -2.24 12.98
N THR A 13 18.50 -1.96 11.84
CA THR A 13 19.63 -1.06 11.76
C THR A 13 19.16 0.37 11.94
N PHE A 14 19.87 1.15 12.76
CA PHE A 14 19.59 2.57 12.92
C PHE A 14 19.76 3.30 11.59
N ILE A 15 18.76 4.08 11.18
CA ILE A 15 18.81 4.83 9.92
C ILE A 15 19.26 6.27 10.22
N ASP A 16 18.34 7.10 10.72
CA ASP A 16 18.57 8.51 10.98
C ASP A 16 17.93 9.01 12.28
N GLY A 17 17.19 8.14 12.99
CA GLY A 17 16.44 8.50 14.19
C GLY A 17 15.27 9.45 13.93
N LYS A 18 14.92 9.73 12.67
CA LYS A 18 13.80 10.60 12.27
C LYS A 18 12.51 9.78 12.10
N GLY A 19 12.19 8.97 13.10
CA GLY A 19 10.91 8.28 13.19
C GLY A 19 9.83 9.16 13.83
N ASP A 20 8.64 8.59 14.02
CA ASP A 20 7.49 9.24 14.65
C ASP A 20 7.62 9.36 16.18
N ILE A 21 8.63 8.73 16.78
CA ILE A 21 8.77 8.66 18.25
C ILE A 21 8.74 10.04 18.93
N PRO A 22 9.47 11.08 18.45
CA PRO A 22 9.43 12.40 19.08
C PRO A 22 8.03 13.02 19.07
N ASP A 23 7.32 12.91 17.95
CA ASP A 23 5.95 13.40 17.77
C ASP A 23 4.97 12.62 18.67
N ILE A 24 5.09 11.30 18.73
CA ILE A 24 4.29 10.46 19.62
C ILE A 24 4.47 10.86 21.09
N ILE A 25 5.70 11.15 21.52
CA ILE A 25 5.98 11.59 22.90
C ILE A 25 5.30 12.93 23.17
N GLU A 26 5.37 13.88 22.24
CA GLU A 26 4.73 15.18 22.37
C GLU A 26 3.21 15.04 22.46
N GLN A 27 2.60 14.30 21.53
CA GLN A 27 1.17 14.03 21.51
C GLN A 27 0.70 13.30 22.77
N PHE A 28 1.47 12.31 23.23
CA PHE A 28 1.14 11.58 24.45
C PHE A 28 1.16 12.50 25.67
N ARG A 29 2.09 13.45 25.76
CA ARG A 29 2.10 14.44 26.86
C ARG A 29 0.87 15.34 26.81
N ALA A 30 0.45 15.77 25.62
CA ALA A 30 -0.73 16.61 25.40
C ALA A 30 -2.08 15.84 25.40
N ARG A 31 -2.08 14.53 25.63
CA ARG A 31 -3.25 13.65 25.42
C ARG A 31 -4.50 14.02 26.22
N ARG A 32 -4.34 14.71 27.35
CA ARG A 32 -5.47 15.16 28.19
C ARG A 32 -6.14 16.43 27.67
N GLU A 33 -5.45 17.19 26.81
CA GLU A 33 -5.91 18.47 26.29
C GLU A 33 -6.54 18.33 24.89
N ARG A 34 -6.13 17.30 24.13
CA ARG A 34 -6.53 17.12 22.72
C ARG A 34 -7.71 16.19 22.49
N ASP A 35 -8.19 15.47 23.52
CA ASP A 35 -9.26 14.46 23.45
C ASP A 35 -9.39 13.73 22.10
N PRO A 36 -8.40 12.87 21.74
CA PRO A 36 -8.36 12.21 20.45
C PRO A 36 -9.49 11.17 20.33
N THR A 37 -10.62 11.54 19.76
CA THR A 37 -11.79 10.66 19.56
C THR A 37 -11.91 10.10 18.14
N ASP A 38 -11.15 10.64 17.18
CA ASP A 38 -11.23 10.25 15.77
C ASP A 38 -10.65 8.85 15.54
N ARG A 39 -11.53 7.88 15.23
CA ARG A 39 -11.17 6.48 14.98
C ARG A 39 -10.40 6.26 13.67
N LYS A 40 -10.27 7.28 12.81
CA LYS A 40 -9.46 7.27 11.59
C LYS A 40 -8.02 7.75 11.82
N ALA A 41 -7.80 8.51 12.90
CA ALA A 41 -6.51 9.08 13.23
C ALA A 41 -5.45 8.02 13.59
N LYS A 42 -4.18 8.44 13.63
CA LYS A 42 -3.04 7.59 14.03
C LYS A 42 -3.16 7.07 15.46
N CYS A 43 -3.88 7.77 16.34
CA CYS A 43 -4.18 7.38 17.71
C CYS A 43 -5.53 7.94 18.15
N PHE A 44 -6.22 7.22 19.03
CA PHE A 44 -7.52 7.62 19.58
C PHE A 44 -7.78 6.92 20.91
N PHE A 45 -8.72 7.48 21.68
CA PHE A 45 -9.21 6.88 22.91
C PHE A 45 -10.38 5.92 22.64
N VAL A 46 -10.34 4.81 23.37
CA VAL A 46 -11.39 3.79 23.38
C VAL A 46 -11.98 3.74 24.79
N PRO A 47 -13.31 3.91 24.95
CA PRO A 47 -13.98 3.74 26.22
C PRO A 47 -13.72 2.37 26.83
N THR A 48 -13.51 2.32 28.15
CA THR A 48 -13.22 1.05 28.83
C THR A 48 -14.39 0.06 28.76
N ALA A 49 -15.63 0.53 28.60
CA ALA A 49 -16.79 -0.33 28.41
C ALA A 49 -16.67 -1.14 27.10
N GLU A 50 -16.32 -0.49 26.00
CA GLU A 50 -16.12 -1.10 24.68
C GLU A 50 -14.99 -2.15 24.70
N ILE A 51 -13.90 -1.88 25.42
CA ILE A 51 -12.80 -2.84 25.60
C ILE A 51 -13.28 -4.09 26.36
N ARG A 52 -14.14 -3.92 27.37
CA ARG A 52 -14.71 -5.05 28.12
C ARG A 52 -15.64 -5.91 27.27
N GLU A 53 -16.48 -5.27 26.46
CA GLU A 53 -17.38 -5.95 25.52
C GLU A 53 -16.61 -6.76 24.47
N ASN A 54 -15.46 -6.23 24.02
CA ASN A 54 -14.56 -6.92 23.11
C ASN A 54 -13.59 -7.90 23.80
N ASN A 55 -13.91 -8.37 25.02
CA ASN A 55 -13.10 -9.34 25.77
C ASN A 55 -11.65 -8.90 26.00
N TYR A 56 -11.41 -7.60 26.17
CA TYR A 56 -10.07 -7.02 26.33
C TYR A 56 -9.14 -7.26 25.12
N ASP A 57 -9.70 -7.49 23.94
CA ASP A 57 -8.95 -7.46 22.69
C ASP A 57 -8.40 -6.03 22.50
N LEU A 58 -7.09 -5.85 22.47
CA LEU A 58 -6.43 -4.54 22.28
C LEU A 58 -5.93 -4.35 20.85
N SER A 59 -6.35 -5.21 19.92
CA SER A 59 -5.97 -5.11 18.52
C SER A 59 -6.52 -3.81 17.93
N ILE A 60 -5.65 -2.95 17.42
CA ILE A 60 -6.04 -1.66 16.84
C ILE A 60 -7.06 -1.81 15.70
N SER A 61 -7.00 -2.91 14.95
CA SER A 61 -7.93 -3.23 13.86
C SER A 61 -9.37 -3.41 14.32
N ARG A 62 -9.61 -3.79 15.58
CA ARG A 62 -10.96 -3.93 16.15
C ARG A 62 -11.66 -2.59 16.30
N TYR A 63 -10.89 -1.52 16.54
CA TYR A 63 -11.40 -0.22 16.97
C TYR A 63 -11.19 0.89 15.96
N LYS A 64 -10.27 0.69 15.00
CA LYS A 64 -9.92 1.67 13.98
C LYS A 64 -10.96 1.61 12.86
N GLU A 65 -11.50 2.77 12.50
CA GLU A 65 -12.33 2.90 11.31
C GLU A 65 -11.38 2.99 10.12
N ILE A 66 -11.37 1.95 9.29
CA ILE A 66 -10.65 1.96 8.02
C ILE A 66 -11.65 2.49 7.00
N GLU A 67 -11.40 3.69 6.47
CA GLU A 67 -12.08 4.13 5.25
C GLU A 67 -11.64 3.19 4.13
N TYR A 68 -12.53 2.29 3.73
CA TYR A 68 -12.40 1.60 2.47
C TYR A 68 -12.77 2.62 1.40
N GLU A 69 -11.76 3.22 0.76
CA GLU A 69 -12.01 3.81 -0.55
C GLU A 69 -12.52 2.69 -1.46
N GLU A 70 -13.70 2.88 -2.04
CA GLU A 70 -14.18 2.01 -3.10
C GLU A 70 -13.14 2.08 -4.22
N VAL A 71 -12.28 1.07 -4.28
CA VAL A 71 -11.36 0.93 -5.40
C VAL A 71 -12.23 0.56 -6.59
N GLU A 72 -12.57 1.56 -7.41
CA GLU A 72 -13.21 1.31 -8.69
C GLU A 72 -12.23 0.50 -9.55
N TYR A 73 -12.49 -0.80 -9.63
CA TYR A 73 -11.82 -1.66 -10.58
C TYR A 73 -12.47 -1.48 -11.94
N GLU A 74 -11.64 -1.46 -12.98
CA GLU A 74 -12.15 -1.54 -14.34
C GLU A 74 -12.96 -2.83 -14.51
N ALA A 75 -14.04 -2.73 -15.28
CA ALA A 75 -14.87 -3.89 -15.62
C ALA A 75 -13.99 -5.00 -16.24
N PRO A 76 -14.22 -6.27 -15.91
CA PRO A 76 -13.44 -7.39 -16.45
C PRO A 76 -13.31 -7.35 -17.98
N GLU A 77 -14.36 -6.90 -18.67
CA GLU A 77 -14.40 -6.73 -20.12
C GLU A 77 -13.32 -5.77 -20.62
N VAL A 78 -13.11 -4.64 -19.94
CA VAL A 78 -12.09 -3.64 -20.30
C VAL A 78 -10.68 -4.21 -20.10
N ILE A 79 -10.48 -4.97 -19.03
CA ILE A 79 -9.20 -5.65 -18.77
C ILE A 79 -8.91 -6.67 -19.87
N ILE A 80 -9.92 -7.43 -20.30
CA ILE A 80 -9.81 -8.40 -21.39
C ILE A 80 -9.47 -7.71 -22.72
N GLU A 81 -10.11 -6.59 -23.04
CA GLU A 81 -9.81 -5.81 -24.24
C GLU A 81 -8.36 -5.30 -24.23
N LYS A 82 -7.87 -4.80 -23.09
CA LYS A 82 -6.48 -4.38 -22.93
C LYS A 82 -5.49 -5.53 -23.16
N ILE A 83 -5.79 -6.72 -22.63
CA ILE A 83 -4.98 -7.92 -22.85
C ILE A 83 -4.95 -8.29 -24.34
N GLN A 84 -6.09 -8.28 -25.02
CA GLN A 84 -6.16 -8.59 -26.45
C GLN A 84 -5.39 -7.56 -27.30
N ALA A 85 -5.47 -6.28 -26.97
CA ALA A 85 -4.72 -5.23 -27.64
C ALA A 85 -3.20 -5.43 -27.51
N LEU A 86 -2.73 -5.75 -26.29
CA LEU A 86 -1.33 -6.05 -26.03
C LEU A 86 -0.85 -7.29 -26.80
N GLU A 87 -1.64 -8.36 -26.83
CA GLU A 87 -1.32 -9.56 -27.61
C GLU A 87 -1.21 -9.25 -29.10
N SER A 88 -2.10 -8.42 -29.64
CA SER A 88 -2.03 -7.99 -31.04
C SER A 88 -0.74 -7.23 -31.37
N GLN A 89 -0.33 -6.31 -30.48
CA GLN A 89 0.94 -5.59 -30.62
C GLN A 89 2.14 -6.53 -30.58
N ILE A 90 2.14 -7.51 -29.67
CA ILE A 90 3.20 -8.53 -29.59
C ILE A 90 3.29 -9.30 -30.92
N GLN A 91 2.15 -9.75 -31.47
CA GLN A 91 2.12 -10.48 -32.73
C GLN A 91 2.62 -9.63 -33.91
N GLN A 92 2.24 -8.34 -33.96
CA GLN A 92 2.74 -7.41 -34.98
C GLN A 92 4.26 -7.26 -34.90
N ASN A 93 4.78 -6.96 -33.71
CA ASN A 93 6.22 -6.79 -33.48
C ASN A 93 7.00 -8.08 -33.83
N LEU A 94 6.46 -9.25 -33.49
CA LEU A 94 7.06 -10.54 -33.86
C LEU A 94 7.09 -10.76 -35.37
N ASN A 95 6.04 -10.36 -36.09
CA ASN A 95 5.98 -10.47 -37.54
C ASN A 95 6.95 -9.50 -38.23
N GLU A 96 7.09 -8.29 -37.71
CA GLU A 96 8.07 -7.31 -38.17
C GLU A 96 9.50 -7.84 -37.99
N LEU A 97 9.83 -8.35 -36.79
CA LEU A 97 11.12 -8.99 -36.52
C LEU A 97 11.39 -10.17 -37.46
N LYS A 98 10.37 -11.02 -37.72
CA LYS A 98 10.49 -12.12 -38.69
C LYS A 98 10.72 -11.60 -40.12
N GLY A 99 10.14 -10.47 -40.49
CA GLY A 99 10.36 -9.80 -41.78
C GLY A 99 11.81 -9.34 -41.95
N MET A 100 12.31 -8.60 -40.97
CA MET A 100 13.72 -8.13 -40.94
C MET A 100 14.73 -9.30 -41.02
N LEU A 101 14.42 -10.44 -40.38
CA LEU A 101 15.24 -11.66 -40.47
C LEU A 101 15.20 -12.34 -41.84
N LYS A 102 14.13 -12.18 -42.62
CA LYS A 102 14.05 -12.70 -44.00
C LYS A 102 14.82 -11.82 -44.97
N GLU A 103 14.72 -10.49 -44.81
CA GLU A 103 15.43 -9.52 -45.63
C GLU A 103 16.95 -9.60 -45.42
N SER A 104 17.41 -9.73 -44.17
CA SER A 104 18.84 -9.92 -43.87
C SER A 104 19.42 -11.23 -44.45
N LYS A 105 18.62 -12.29 -44.59
CA LYS A 105 19.04 -13.54 -45.26
C LYS A 105 19.10 -13.44 -46.79
N GLN A 106 18.40 -12.50 -47.40
CA GLN A 106 18.45 -12.28 -48.87
C GLN A 106 19.64 -11.42 -49.30
N VAL A 107 20.12 -10.52 -48.44
CA VAL A 107 21.26 -9.63 -48.74
C VAL A 107 22.62 -10.33 -48.57
N SER A 108 22.67 -11.47 -47.87
CA SER A 108 23.89 -12.26 -47.64
C SER A 108 24.13 -13.38 -48.68
N ARG A 109 23.42 -13.37 -49.81
CA ARG A 109 23.65 -14.24 -50.98
C ARG A 109 24.07 -13.39 -52.17
#